data_AF-A0AA37UL69-F1
#
_entry.id   AF-A0AA37UL69-F1
#
_cell.length_a   1.000
_cell.length_b   1.000
_cell.length_c   1.000
_cell.angle_alpha   90.00
_cell.angle_beta   90.00
_cell.angle_gamma   90.00
#
_symmetry.space_group_name_H-M   'P 1'
#
loop_
_entity.id
_entity.type
_entity.pdbx_description
1 polymer ?
#
loop_
_entity_poly.entity_id
_entity_poly.type
_entity_poly.pdbx_seq_one_letter_code
_entity_poly.pdbx_strand_id
1 'polypeptide(L)'
;MKPNKRFTADEDCLYVNIFAPSNATPESKLPVMYFIQGGGFQSLSNANFNGSDLAKFGNIMVVQVNYRVGPYGFLQSKEVEAGASMNNGLKDQIQGLKWLKQNVAAFGGNPDQMVAVGDSAGATSVAMLLAAFGDNDPGLIKGAIMESVSVATVRTLEQGQEQYNCLTNATGCNKQADTLACLRSLNSTSLQTEECQFNPNLDGDLVKAPTLQRFAEGKYLKVPTIAGTCTDEGTKNVPQDTDTVEAALKSMNDQATQSLSNASLAVLKETYLDTPEPVFPDSGKLWRQLANAQGDFRAHCITKTFQDAMARDGVKTFNYRYGPLDEEQEALGFGAYHTVELNGVFGPNNTDGAPPASYSTTNAPTVPLTQAYWASFVRTLDPNTAKIQASMPQWEAWTVEGKQRLLFQNNTGTMEGMPATQQDNCAMLAPMIPFIETPASDAQKASVQLTKVSGSVDTESGPSKGGKGNGTKHGGGKGEGGKGGRKGNGTNSSAPAAPPFSSATRIDYGLSEVLSAMIVVCIGQFLLV
;
A
#
# COMPACT_ATOMS: atom_id res chain seq x y z
N MET A 1 -4.15 19.31 8.36
CA MET A 1 -3.13 19.23 7.27
C MET A 1 -2.44 20.59 7.06
N LYS A 2 -1.10 20.66 7.16
CA LYS A 2 -0.35 21.88 6.79
C LYS A 2 -0.24 21.97 5.25
N PRO A 3 -0.38 23.16 4.63
CA PRO A 3 -0.24 23.31 3.18
C PRO A 3 1.15 22.86 2.69
N ASN A 4 1.20 21.99 1.67
CA ASN A 4 2.41 21.67 0.94
C ASN A 4 2.62 22.71 -0.16
N LYS A 5 3.85 23.18 -0.41
CA LYS A 5 4.17 24.13 -1.50
C LYS A 5 3.89 23.56 -2.90
N ARG A 6 3.70 22.25 -3.05
CA ARG A 6 3.51 21.55 -4.33
C ARG A 6 2.06 21.50 -4.81
N PHE A 7 1.06 21.63 -3.94
CA PHE A 7 -0.35 21.52 -4.32
C PHE A 7 -1.27 22.38 -3.46
N THR A 8 -2.37 22.81 -4.07
CA THR A 8 -3.51 23.45 -3.40
C THR A 8 -4.54 22.38 -3.08
N ALA A 9 -5.10 22.41 -1.88
CA ALA A 9 -6.22 21.56 -1.50
C ALA A 9 -7.53 22.32 -1.76
N ASP A 10 -8.44 21.72 -2.53
CA ASP A 10 -9.73 22.28 -2.91
C ASP A 10 -10.80 21.18 -2.95
N GLU A 11 -12.08 21.56 -2.84
CA GLU A 11 -13.21 20.65 -3.06
C GLU A 11 -13.39 20.33 -4.55
N ASP A 12 -13.08 21.28 -5.43
CA ASP A 12 -12.93 21.02 -6.86
C ASP A 12 -11.61 20.26 -7.08
N CYS A 13 -11.67 18.94 -6.93
CA CYS A 13 -10.50 18.07 -6.90
C CYS A 13 -10.57 16.89 -7.87
N LEU A 14 -11.69 16.68 -8.58
CA LEU A 14 -11.92 15.51 -9.44
C LEU A 14 -11.19 15.64 -10.80
N TYR A 15 -9.88 15.48 -10.74
CA TYR A 15 -8.98 15.53 -11.89
C TYR A 15 -8.39 14.17 -12.24
N VAL A 16 -8.04 14.02 -13.50
CA VAL A 16 -7.24 12.92 -14.02
C VAL A 16 -5.96 13.45 -14.68
N ASN A 17 -4.84 12.80 -14.38
CA ASN A 17 -3.54 13.07 -14.99
C ASN A 17 -3.16 11.91 -15.91
N ILE A 18 -2.83 12.18 -17.18
CA ILE A 18 -2.45 11.17 -18.17
C ILE A 18 -0.99 11.36 -18.60
N PHE A 19 -0.22 10.28 -18.54
CA PHE A 19 1.16 10.18 -19.01
C PHE A 19 1.26 9.09 -20.07
N ALA A 20 1.81 9.42 -21.24
CA ALA A 20 2.02 8.49 -22.33
C ALA A 20 3.36 8.78 -23.02
N PRO A 21 3.96 7.78 -23.71
CA PRO A 21 5.10 8.01 -24.59
C PRO A 21 4.82 9.12 -25.61
N SER A 22 5.78 10.02 -25.85
CA SER A 22 5.56 11.21 -26.72
C SER A 22 5.22 10.86 -28.18
N ASN A 23 5.48 9.63 -28.62
CA ASN A 23 5.13 9.13 -29.95
C ASN A 23 3.79 8.37 -29.98
N ALA A 24 3.03 8.37 -28.88
CA ALA A 24 1.70 7.78 -28.84
C ALA A 24 0.74 8.57 -29.76
N THR A 25 -0.09 7.82 -30.46
CA THR A 25 -1.13 8.31 -31.37
C THR A 25 -2.45 7.68 -30.97
N PRO A 26 -3.61 8.22 -31.40
CA PRO A 26 -4.90 7.58 -31.13
C PRO A 26 -4.97 6.09 -31.55
N GLU A 27 -4.16 5.65 -32.51
CA GLU A 27 -4.07 4.28 -33.00
C GLU A 27 -3.14 3.38 -32.17
N SER A 28 -2.36 3.92 -31.23
CA SER A 28 -1.32 3.19 -30.50
C SER A 28 -1.85 2.08 -29.58
N LYS A 29 -3.09 2.21 -29.07
CA LYS A 29 -3.75 1.24 -28.18
C LYS A 29 -2.87 0.77 -27.02
N LEU A 30 -2.25 1.71 -26.32
CA LEU A 30 -1.39 1.44 -25.17
C LEU A 30 -2.19 0.84 -24.00
N PRO A 31 -1.73 -0.27 -23.38
CA PRO A 31 -2.29 -0.74 -22.11
C PRO A 31 -2.23 0.35 -21.05
N VAL A 32 -3.31 0.47 -20.26
CA VAL A 32 -3.51 1.58 -19.32
C VAL A 32 -3.35 1.09 -17.89
N MET A 33 -2.41 1.68 -17.16
CA MET A 33 -2.30 1.60 -15.71
C MET A 33 -3.16 2.70 -15.10
N TYR A 34 -4.23 2.32 -14.40
CA TYR A 34 -5.12 3.24 -13.68
C TYR A 34 -4.76 3.25 -12.20
N PHE A 35 -3.98 4.24 -11.78
CA PHE A 35 -3.44 4.38 -10.44
C PHE A 35 -4.43 5.09 -9.49
N ILE A 36 -4.79 4.41 -8.41
CA ILE A 36 -5.62 4.89 -7.30
C ILE A 36 -4.70 5.08 -6.09
N GLN A 37 -4.48 6.33 -5.70
CA GLN A 37 -3.60 6.69 -4.59
C GLN A 37 -4.16 6.30 -3.21
N GLY A 38 -3.24 6.10 -2.26
CA GLY A 38 -3.52 5.87 -0.85
C GLY A 38 -3.89 7.13 -0.04
N GLY A 39 -3.67 7.04 1.28
CA GLY A 39 -3.96 8.10 2.25
C GLY A 39 -5.07 7.81 3.27
N GLY A 40 -5.32 6.53 3.54
CA GLY A 40 -6.21 6.07 4.62
C GLY A 40 -7.66 6.52 4.47
N PHE A 41 -8.09 6.84 3.24
CA PHE A 41 -9.38 7.47 2.94
C PHE A 41 -9.60 8.85 3.57
N GLN A 42 -8.61 9.44 4.26
CA GLN A 42 -8.69 10.78 4.85
C GLN A 42 -7.98 11.85 4.02
N SER A 43 -7.03 11.43 3.19
CA SER A 43 -6.15 12.31 2.43
C SER A 43 -5.77 11.67 1.10
N LEU A 44 -5.22 12.47 0.20
CA LEU A 44 -4.62 12.05 -1.06
C LEU A 44 -3.09 12.10 -0.89
N SER A 45 -2.50 11.01 -0.40
CA SER A 45 -1.09 10.99 0.08
C SER A 45 -0.06 10.74 -1.03
N ASN A 46 -0.51 10.36 -2.22
CA ASN A 46 0.34 9.95 -3.34
C ASN A 46 -0.09 10.69 -4.62
N ALA A 47 -0.58 11.93 -4.46
CA ALA A 47 -1.11 12.74 -5.54
C ALA A 47 0.01 13.25 -6.46
N ASN A 48 -0.27 13.37 -7.75
CA ASN A 48 0.60 14.05 -8.71
C ASN A 48 2.03 13.48 -8.83
N PHE A 49 2.17 12.16 -8.67
CA PHE A 49 3.40 11.48 -9.05
C PHE A 49 3.66 11.68 -10.54
N ASN A 50 4.92 11.68 -10.97
CA ASN A 50 5.25 11.83 -12.38
C ASN A 50 5.30 10.46 -13.07
N GLY A 51 4.27 10.13 -13.86
CA GLY A 51 4.21 8.85 -14.58
C GLY A 51 5.09 8.75 -15.82
N SER A 52 5.80 9.82 -16.21
CA SER A 52 6.47 9.91 -17.53
C SER A 52 7.52 8.82 -17.75
N ASP A 53 8.38 8.58 -16.76
CA ASP A 53 9.47 7.61 -16.90
C ASP A 53 8.93 6.19 -16.99
N LEU A 54 7.94 5.85 -16.15
CA LEU A 54 7.28 4.54 -16.18
C LEU A 54 6.52 4.32 -17.48
N ALA A 55 5.77 5.32 -17.96
CA ALA A 55 5.04 5.26 -19.22
C ALA A 55 5.98 4.99 -20.41
N LYS A 56 7.11 5.71 -20.45
CA LYS A 56 8.15 5.54 -21.48
C LYS A 56 8.86 4.19 -21.36
N PHE A 57 9.30 3.81 -20.17
CA PHE A 57 10.03 2.57 -19.93
C PHE A 57 9.18 1.33 -20.23
N GLY A 58 7.93 1.33 -19.77
CA GLY A 58 7.01 0.22 -19.94
C GLY A 58 6.34 0.15 -21.31
N ASN A 59 6.35 1.24 -22.09
CA ASN A 59 5.48 1.44 -23.24
C ASN A 59 4.00 1.20 -22.88
N ILE A 60 3.55 1.89 -21.84
CA ILE A 60 2.19 1.87 -21.29
C ILE A 60 1.70 3.30 -21.10
N MET A 61 0.39 3.46 -20.89
CA MET A 61 -0.17 4.72 -20.40
C MET A 61 -0.32 4.65 -18.89
N VAL A 62 0.13 5.67 -18.16
CA VAL A 62 -0.07 5.81 -16.72
C VAL A 62 -1.10 6.90 -16.49
N VAL A 63 -2.17 6.55 -15.79
CA VAL A 63 -3.26 7.47 -15.48
C VAL A 63 -3.46 7.52 -13.97
N GLN A 64 -3.55 8.72 -13.41
CA GLN A 64 -3.82 8.93 -11.98
C GLN A 64 -5.15 9.65 -11.82
N VAL A 65 -5.86 9.32 -10.75
CA VAL A 65 -7.17 9.91 -10.43
C VAL A 65 -7.17 10.46 -9.01
N ASN A 66 -7.79 11.62 -8.84
CA ASN A 66 -8.19 12.12 -7.53
C ASN A 66 -9.62 11.67 -7.23
N TYR A 67 -9.89 11.37 -5.96
CA TYR A 67 -11.22 11.01 -5.47
C TYR A 67 -11.49 11.74 -4.16
N ARG A 68 -12.76 11.98 -3.83
CA ARG A 68 -13.12 12.61 -2.56
C ARG A 68 -12.74 11.72 -1.38
N VAL A 69 -12.19 12.33 -0.34
CA VAL A 69 -11.73 11.68 0.90
C VAL A 69 -12.41 12.29 2.12
N GLY A 70 -12.20 11.69 3.29
CA GLY A 70 -12.75 12.13 4.57
C GLY A 70 -14.29 12.24 4.52
N PRO A 71 -14.88 13.29 5.11
CA PRO A 71 -16.33 13.46 5.11
C PRO A 71 -16.90 13.68 3.69
N TYR A 72 -16.13 14.25 2.77
CA TYR A 72 -16.60 14.50 1.40
C TYR A 72 -16.80 13.20 0.61
N GLY A 73 -15.94 12.21 0.85
CA GLY A 73 -15.98 10.92 0.19
C GLY A 73 -16.88 9.90 0.88
N PHE A 74 -16.96 9.96 2.21
CA PHE A 74 -17.33 8.79 3.01
C PHE A 74 -18.23 9.10 4.21
N LEU A 75 -18.90 10.26 4.23
CA LEU A 75 -19.94 10.53 5.24
C LEU A 75 -21.13 9.57 5.05
N GLN A 76 -21.65 9.03 6.15
CA GLN A 76 -22.82 8.16 6.19
C GLN A 76 -23.69 8.46 7.40
N SER A 77 -24.99 8.56 7.18
CA SER A 77 -26.03 8.69 8.21
C SER A 77 -27.41 8.54 7.58
N LYS A 78 -28.47 8.53 8.39
CA LYS A 78 -29.85 8.58 7.88
C LYS A 78 -30.12 9.86 7.09
N GLU A 79 -29.55 10.99 7.50
CA GLU A 79 -29.64 12.26 6.79
C GLU A 79 -28.95 12.19 5.42
N VAL A 80 -27.78 11.55 5.35
CA VAL A 80 -27.07 11.32 4.09
C VAL A 80 -27.86 10.37 3.19
N GLU A 81 -28.40 9.27 3.70
CA GLU A 81 -29.23 8.33 2.92
C GLU A 81 -30.47 9.02 2.33
N ALA A 82 -31.10 9.92 3.10
CA ALA A 82 -32.32 10.61 2.68
C ALA A 82 -32.07 11.78 1.71
N GLY A 83 -30.89 12.39 1.73
CA GLY A 83 -30.64 13.68 1.06
C GLY A 83 -29.29 13.82 0.35
N ALA A 84 -28.53 12.73 0.19
CA ALA A 84 -27.22 12.70 -0.44
C ALA A 84 -26.84 11.28 -0.94
N SER A 85 -25.60 11.15 -1.42
CA SER A 85 -25.02 9.88 -1.87
C SER A 85 -23.90 9.45 -0.92
N MET A 86 -23.88 8.16 -0.57
CA MET A 86 -22.82 7.50 0.20
C MET A 86 -21.70 6.97 -0.71
N ASN A 87 -20.52 6.69 -0.13
CA ASN A 87 -19.35 6.12 -0.83
C ASN A 87 -18.94 6.91 -2.09
N ASN A 88 -19.05 8.24 -2.02
CA ASN A 88 -18.71 9.13 -3.12
C ASN A 88 -17.25 8.97 -3.56
N GLY A 89 -16.31 8.73 -2.63
CA GLY A 89 -14.91 8.48 -2.98
C GLY A 89 -14.73 7.25 -3.89
N LEU A 90 -15.43 6.14 -3.62
CA LEU A 90 -15.40 4.97 -4.50
C LEU A 90 -16.10 5.24 -5.83
N LYS A 91 -17.23 5.97 -5.81
CA LYS A 91 -17.97 6.35 -7.02
C LYS A 91 -17.13 7.27 -7.93
N ASP A 92 -16.32 8.16 -7.35
CA ASP A 92 -15.39 9.01 -8.10
C ASP A 92 -14.33 8.17 -8.82
N GLN A 93 -13.76 7.17 -8.15
CA GLN A 93 -12.80 6.24 -8.77
C GLN A 93 -13.44 5.43 -9.92
N ILE A 94 -14.71 5.01 -9.78
CA ILE A 94 -15.46 4.35 -10.86
C ILE A 94 -15.73 5.33 -12.01
N GLN A 95 -16.05 6.59 -11.69
CA GLN A 95 -16.30 7.60 -12.69
C GLN A 95 -15.05 7.93 -13.52
N GLY A 96 -13.86 7.93 -12.90
CA GLY A 96 -12.59 8.03 -13.64
C GLY A 96 -12.38 6.88 -14.62
N LEU A 97 -12.65 5.64 -14.22
CA LEU A 97 -12.61 4.47 -15.11
C LEU A 97 -13.60 4.60 -16.28
N LYS A 98 -14.85 5.03 -16.01
CA LYS A 98 -15.87 5.25 -17.03
C LYS A 98 -15.47 6.36 -18.01
N TRP A 99 -14.89 7.44 -17.50
CA TRP A 99 -14.39 8.53 -18.33
C TRP A 99 -13.25 8.05 -19.23
N LEU A 100 -12.30 7.28 -18.70
CA LEU A 100 -11.22 6.70 -19.52
C LEU A 100 -11.75 5.72 -20.56
N LYS A 101 -12.74 4.88 -20.22
CA LYS A 101 -13.37 3.98 -21.18
C LYS A 101 -13.88 4.71 -22.42
N GLN A 102 -14.36 5.95 -22.26
CA GLN A 102 -14.90 6.78 -23.33
C GLN A 102 -13.84 7.61 -24.05
N ASN A 103 -12.79 8.04 -23.36
CA ASN A 103 -11.89 9.10 -23.85
C ASN A 103 -10.43 8.66 -24.07
N VAL A 104 -9.97 7.58 -23.44
CA VAL A 104 -8.54 7.26 -23.38
C VAL A 104 -7.93 6.94 -24.75
N ALA A 105 -8.74 6.49 -25.70
CA ALA A 105 -8.32 6.26 -27.09
C ALA A 105 -7.79 7.54 -27.76
N ALA A 106 -8.35 8.72 -27.45
CA ALA A 106 -7.87 9.99 -28.01
C ALA A 106 -6.43 10.32 -27.56
N PHE A 107 -5.99 9.77 -26.43
CA PHE A 107 -4.64 9.90 -25.90
C PHE A 107 -3.73 8.72 -26.28
N GLY A 108 -4.24 7.80 -27.12
CA GLY A 108 -3.53 6.60 -27.57
C GLY A 108 -3.61 5.40 -26.63
N GLY A 109 -4.42 5.46 -25.57
CA GLY A 109 -4.64 4.34 -24.66
C GLY A 109 -5.69 3.36 -25.19
N ASN A 110 -5.65 2.13 -24.68
CA ASN A 110 -6.60 1.08 -25.03
C ASN A 110 -7.74 1.04 -24.00
N PRO A 111 -8.98 1.44 -24.36
CA PRO A 111 -10.11 1.40 -23.43
C PRO A 111 -10.51 -0.02 -23.01
N ASP A 112 -10.03 -1.06 -23.70
CA ASP A 112 -10.32 -2.46 -23.40
C ASP A 112 -9.20 -3.15 -22.59
N GLN A 113 -8.11 -2.45 -22.26
CA GLN A 113 -6.99 -2.97 -21.48
C GLN A 113 -6.60 -1.98 -20.37
N MET A 114 -7.43 -1.91 -19.32
CA MET A 114 -7.19 -1.10 -18.12
C MET A 114 -6.88 -2.02 -16.94
N VAL A 115 -5.73 -1.78 -16.29
CA VAL A 115 -5.30 -2.46 -15.06
C VAL A 115 -5.40 -1.47 -13.91
N ALA A 116 -6.21 -1.78 -12.91
CA ALA A 116 -6.34 -0.95 -11.72
C ALA A 116 -5.14 -1.22 -10.80
N VAL A 117 -4.40 -0.18 -10.45
CA VAL A 117 -3.27 -0.27 -9.52
C VAL A 117 -3.56 0.64 -8.34
N GLY A 118 -3.40 0.15 -7.12
CA GLY A 118 -3.55 0.99 -5.96
C GLY A 118 -2.53 0.69 -4.90
N ASP A 119 -2.17 1.71 -4.12
CA ASP A 119 -1.32 1.61 -2.94
C ASP A 119 -2.15 1.82 -1.67
N SER A 120 -1.89 1.08 -0.60
CA SER A 120 -2.50 1.33 0.72
C SER A 120 -4.04 1.39 0.68
N ALA A 121 -4.66 2.53 1.01
CA ALA A 121 -6.10 2.75 0.87
C ALA A 121 -6.60 2.67 -0.59
N GLY A 122 -5.74 2.99 -1.56
CA GLY A 122 -5.98 2.75 -2.98
C GLY A 122 -5.99 1.26 -3.32
N ALA A 123 -5.07 0.46 -2.77
CA ALA A 123 -5.08 -1.01 -2.91
C ALA A 123 -6.36 -1.61 -2.29
N THR A 124 -6.75 -1.09 -1.12
CA THR A 124 -8.01 -1.43 -0.46
C THR A 124 -9.21 -1.05 -1.34
N SER A 125 -9.17 0.13 -1.97
CA SER A 125 -10.21 0.55 -2.93
C SER A 125 -10.30 -0.41 -4.11
N VAL A 126 -9.17 -0.84 -4.69
CA VAL A 126 -9.14 -1.83 -5.77
C VAL A 126 -9.83 -3.12 -5.32
N ALA A 127 -9.51 -3.65 -4.14
CA ALA A 127 -10.19 -4.84 -3.60
C ALA A 127 -11.71 -4.61 -3.44
N MET A 128 -12.14 -3.44 -2.96
CA MET A 128 -13.56 -3.08 -2.85
C MET A 128 -14.25 -2.99 -4.22
N LEU A 129 -13.61 -2.41 -5.23
CA LEU A 129 -14.14 -2.35 -6.59
C LEU A 129 -14.27 -3.75 -7.21
N LEU A 130 -13.29 -4.63 -7.01
CA LEU A 130 -13.40 -6.03 -7.43
C LEU A 130 -14.59 -6.72 -6.74
N ALA A 131 -14.78 -6.52 -5.43
CA ALA A 131 -15.91 -7.07 -4.70
C ALA A 131 -17.26 -6.52 -5.22
N ALA A 132 -17.36 -5.22 -5.47
CA ALA A 132 -18.55 -4.56 -6.01
C ALA A 132 -18.93 -5.08 -7.41
N PHE A 133 -17.94 -5.32 -8.26
CA PHE A 133 -18.15 -5.85 -9.63
C PHE A 133 -18.33 -7.37 -9.67
N GLY A 134 -18.30 -8.06 -8.52
CA GLY A 134 -18.47 -9.51 -8.45
C GLY A 134 -19.84 -10.02 -8.88
N ASP A 135 -20.88 -9.20 -8.81
CA ASP A 135 -22.22 -9.56 -9.28
C ASP A 135 -22.45 -9.20 -10.76
N ASN A 136 -21.76 -8.17 -11.24
CA ASN A 136 -21.91 -7.62 -12.59
C ASN A 136 -20.60 -6.93 -13.01
N ASP A 137 -19.89 -7.52 -13.98
CA ASP A 137 -18.67 -6.94 -14.54
C ASP A 137 -19.02 -5.80 -15.50
N PRO A 138 -18.69 -4.53 -15.20
CA PRO A 138 -18.95 -3.41 -16.10
C PRO A 138 -17.96 -3.35 -17.27
N GLY A 139 -16.98 -4.26 -17.35
CA GLY A 139 -15.97 -4.32 -18.39
C GLY A 139 -14.89 -3.24 -18.28
N LEU A 140 -14.69 -2.70 -17.07
CA LEU A 140 -13.78 -1.57 -16.80
C LEU A 140 -12.37 -2.00 -16.34
N ILE A 141 -12.23 -3.13 -15.66
CA ILE A 141 -10.95 -3.59 -15.09
C ILE A 141 -10.60 -4.95 -15.69
N LYS A 142 -9.37 -5.11 -16.20
CA LYS A 142 -8.86 -6.36 -16.80
C LYS A 142 -7.79 -7.06 -15.98
N GLY A 143 -7.17 -6.34 -15.06
CA GLY A 143 -6.22 -6.85 -14.08
C GLY A 143 -6.12 -5.90 -12.90
N ALA A 144 -5.55 -6.35 -11.79
CA ALA A 144 -5.35 -5.52 -10.62
C ALA A 144 -3.94 -5.66 -10.03
N ILE A 145 -3.36 -4.56 -9.55
CA ILE A 145 -2.18 -4.58 -8.69
C ILE A 145 -2.57 -3.93 -7.37
N MET A 146 -2.41 -4.65 -6.26
CA MET A 146 -2.80 -4.20 -4.92
C MET A 146 -1.55 -4.14 -4.02
N GLU A 147 -0.96 -2.96 -3.92
CA GLU A 147 0.29 -2.69 -3.19
C GLU A 147 -0.03 -2.38 -1.72
N SER A 148 0.39 -3.27 -0.81
CA SER A 148 0.08 -3.20 0.62
C SER A 148 -1.42 -3.15 0.92
N VAL A 149 -2.19 -4.08 0.33
CA VAL A 149 -3.65 -4.15 0.50
C VAL A 149 -4.07 -4.42 1.95
N SER A 150 -5.11 -3.69 2.38
CA SER A 150 -5.75 -3.84 3.68
C SER A 150 -7.27 -3.97 3.52
N VAL A 151 -8.01 -3.78 4.62
CA VAL A 151 -9.47 -3.63 4.62
C VAL A 151 -9.85 -2.28 5.22
N ALA A 152 -10.87 -1.65 4.64
CA ALA A 152 -11.51 -0.49 5.22
C ALA A 152 -12.47 -0.95 6.32
N THR A 153 -12.59 -0.18 7.41
CA THR A 153 -13.63 -0.46 8.40
C THR A 153 -14.98 0.02 7.86
N VAL A 154 -15.83 -0.90 7.41
CA VAL A 154 -17.16 -0.64 6.85
C VAL A 154 -18.23 -0.67 7.95
N ARG A 155 -18.97 0.44 8.08
CA ARG A 155 -20.04 0.58 9.08
C ARG A 155 -21.42 0.36 8.46
N THR A 156 -22.33 -0.19 9.26
CA THR A 156 -23.77 -0.13 8.94
C THR A 156 -24.28 1.31 9.04
N LEU A 157 -25.46 1.59 8.49
CA LEU A 157 -26.08 2.91 8.59
C LEU A 157 -26.21 3.40 10.04
N GLU A 158 -26.58 2.50 10.96
CA GLU A 158 -26.70 2.80 12.39
C GLU A 158 -25.35 3.19 13.01
N GLN A 159 -24.30 2.40 12.76
CA GLN A 159 -22.94 2.69 13.24
C GLN A 159 -22.37 3.96 12.59
N GLY A 160 -22.72 4.24 11.33
CA GLY A 160 -22.31 5.44 10.61
C GLY A 160 -22.86 6.73 11.24
N GLN A 161 -24.04 6.66 11.88
CA GLN A 161 -24.64 7.80 12.57
C GLN A 161 -23.71 8.39 13.63
N GLU A 162 -22.88 7.58 14.29
CA GLU A 162 -21.90 8.06 15.27
C GLU A 162 -20.84 8.97 14.64
N GLN A 163 -20.36 8.64 13.43
CA GLN A 163 -19.40 9.47 12.70
C GLN A 163 -20.03 10.80 12.26
N TYR A 164 -21.28 10.75 11.80
CA TYR A 164 -22.03 11.95 11.43
C TYR A 164 -22.28 12.86 12.65
N ASN A 165 -22.63 12.27 13.79
CA ASN A 165 -22.79 12.99 15.05
C ASN A 165 -21.47 13.60 15.53
N CYS A 166 -20.34 12.89 15.37
CA CYS A 166 -19.01 13.44 15.63
C CYS A 166 -18.77 14.73 14.83
N LEU A 167 -18.99 14.69 13.52
CA LEU A 167 -18.77 15.84 12.65
C LEU A 167 -19.73 17.00 12.95
N THR A 168 -21.01 16.72 13.13
CA THR A 168 -22.02 17.77 13.42
C THR A 168 -21.80 18.40 14.79
N ASN A 169 -21.31 17.65 15.77
CA ASN A 169 -20.90 18.20 17.07
C ASN A 169 -19.65 19.09 16.93
N ALA A 170 -18.61 18.60 16.23
CA ALA A 170 -17.35 19.32 16.04
C ALA A 170 -17.54 20.64 15.27
N THR A 171 -18.51 20.68 14.35
CA THR A 171 -18.83 21.85 13.52
C THR A 171 -19.92 22.74 14.10
N GLY A 172 -20.59 22.30 15.17
CA GLY A 172 -21.75 22.99 15.75
C GLY A 172 -23.04 22.89 14.94
N CYS A 173 -23.07 22.09 13.88
CA CYS A 173 -24.26 21.84 13.06
C CYS A 173 -25.32 20.98 13.75
N ASN A 174 -24.99 20.31 14.85
CA ASN A 174 -25.93 19.52 15.66
C ASN A 174 -27.11 20.32 16.26
N LYS A 175 -27.06 21.65 16.21
CA LYS A 175 -28.11 22.56 16.71
C LYS A 175 -29.15 22.94 15.65
N GLN A 176 -28.93 22.57 14.39
CA GLN A 176 -29.82 22.91 13.27
C GLN A 176 -30.85 21.82 13.05
N ALA A 177 -32.05 22.20 12.59
CA ALA A 177 -33.08 21.22 12.22
C ALA A 177 -32.66 20.40 10.98
N ASP A 178 -32.02 21.06 10.02
CA ASP A 178 -31.38 20.40 8.87
C ASP A 178 -29.86 20.43 9.06
N THR A 179 -29.35 19.38 9.69
CA THR A 179 -27.92 19.24 10.01
C THR A 179 -27.07 19.08 8.74
N LEU A 180 -27.61 18.46 7.68
CA LEU A 180 -26.89 18.23 6.44
C LEU A 180 -26.78 19.51 5.60
N ALA A 181 -27.85 20.31 5.53
CA ALA A 181 -27.79 21.63 4.91
C ALA A 181 -26.81 22.55 5.66
N CYS A 182 -26.76 22.45 6.99
CA CYS A 182 -25.76 23.17 7.77
C CYS A 182 -24.33 22.79 7.36
N LEU A 183 -24.00 21.49 7.30
CA LEU A 183 -22.67 21.02 6.89
C LEU A 183 -22.28 21.53 5.50
N ARG A 184 -23.23 21.53 4.54
CA ARG A 184 -23.02 22.04 3.17
C ARG A 184 -22.79 23.54 3.10
N SER A 185 -23.22 24.30 4.10
CA SER A 185 -23.04 25.76 4.15
C SER A 185 -21.68 26.18 4.73
N LEU A 186 -20.94 25.24 5.32
CA LEU A 186 -19.64 25.51 5.92
C LEU A 186 -18.55 25.59 4.86
N ASN A 187 -17.48 26.31 5.18
CA ASN A 187 -16.27 26.34 4.36
C ASN A 187 -15.52 25.00 4.47
N SER A 188 -14.79 24.65 3.41
CA SER A 188 -14.09 23.36 3.33
C SER A 188 -13.12 23.08 4.49
N THR A 189 -12.48 24.12 5.03
CA THR A 189 -11.58 24.03 6.19
C THR A 189 -12.30 23.67 7.48
N SER A 190 -13.58 24.01 7.61
CA SER A 190 -14.39 23.73 8.81
C SER A 190 -14.82 22.27 8.90
N LEU A 191 -14.84 21.55 7.77
CA LEU A 191 -15.16 20.12 7.72
C LEU A 191 -13.92 19.24 7.91
N GLN A 192 -12.71 19.82 7.93
CA GLN A 192 -11.50 19.07 8.22
C GLN A 192 -11.44 18.75 9.73
N THR A 193 -11.29 17.46 10.04
CA THR A 193 -11.20 16.96 11.41
C THR A 193 -10.17 15.85 11.49
N GLU A 194 -9.41 15.83 12.58
CA GLU A 194 -8.51 14.74 12.94
C GLU A 194 -9.15 13.80 13.98
N GLU A 195 -10.26 14.23 14.60
CA GLU A 195 -10.96 13.49 15.64
C GLU A 195 -11.95 12.47 15.06
N CYS A 196 -12.65 12.83 13.97
CA CYS A 196 -13.61 11.95 13.33
C CYS A 196 -12.93 11.19 12.18
N GLN A 197 -13.12 9.87 12.15
CA GLN A 197 -12.55 8.99 11.12
C GLN A 197 -13.65 8.56 10.15
N PHE A 198 -13.40 8.71 8.85
CA PHE A 198 -14.34 8.36 7.77
C PHE A 198 -13.77 7.24 6.89
N ASN A 199 -14.55 6.20 6.61
CA ASN A 199 -14.15 5.10 5.75
C ASN A 199 -15.30 4.76 4.81
N PRO A 200 -15.04 4.05 3.69
CA PRO A 200 -16.09 3.38 2.94
C PRO A 200 -17.06 2.63 3.88
N ASN A 201 -18.33 2.62 3.53
CA ASN A 201 -19.39 2.06 4.38
C ASN A 201 -20.29 1.08 3.62
N LEU A 202 -21.08 0.29 4.36
CA LEU A 202 -22.11 -0.56 3.77
C LEU A 202 -23.28 0.32 3.32
N ASP A 203 -23.50 0.43 2.01
CA ASP A 203 -24.57 1.24 1.42
C ASP A 203 -25.70 0.41 0.78
N GLY A 204 -25.56 -0.92 0.76
CA GLY A 204 -26.56 -1.83 0.19
C GLY A 204 -26.63 -1.82 -1.35
N ASP A 205 -25.80 -1.00 -2.02
CA ASP A 205 -25.76 -0.86 -3.48
C ASP A 205 -24.36 -1.18 -4.02
N LEU A 206 -23.40 -0.27 -3.82
CA LEU A 206 -22.02 -0.47 -4.28
C LEU A 206 -21.26 -1.40 -3.34
N VAL A 207 -21.40 -1.21 -2.04
CA VAL A 207 -20.76 -2.01 -0.98
C VAL A 207 -21.87 -2.73 -0.21
N LYS A 208 -22.27 -3.89 -0.75
CA LYS A 208 -23.41 -4.67 -0.23
C LYS A 208 -23.07 -5.53 0.99
N ALA A 209 -21.80 -5.89 1.13
CA ALA A 209 -21.30 -6.75 2.19
C ALA A 209 -19.79 -6.48 2.39
N PRO A 210 -19.21 -6.87 3.53
CA PRO A 210 -17.78 -6.80 3.78
C PRO A 210 -16.96 -7.43 2.65
N THR A 211 -15.85 -6.78 2.29
CA THR A 211 -14.95 -7.18 1.19
C THR A 211 -14.38 -8.58 1.45
N LEU A 212 -13.93 -8.88 2.67
CA LEU A 212 -13.43 -10.21 3.01
C LEU A 212 -14.49 -11.30 2.83
N GLN A 213 -15.74 -11.01 3.21
CA GLN A 213 -16.86 -11.92 2.99
C GLN A 213 -17.10 -12.16 1.50
N ARG A 214 -17.12 -11.09 0.69
CA ARG A 214 -17.29 -11.19 -0.78
C ARG A 214 -16.21 -12.06 -1.42
N PHE A 215 -14.95 -11.92 -0.99
CA PHE A 215 -13.84 -12.77 -1.43
C PHE A 215 -13.95 -14.21 -0.94
N ALA A 216 -14.33 -14.42 0.32
CA ALA A 216 -14.55 -15.74 0.89
C ALA A 216 -15.65 -16.52 0.13
N GLU A 217 -16.71 -15.84 -0.29
CA GLU A 217 -17.83 -16.39 -1.08
C GLU A 217 -17.52 -16.52 -2.58
N GLY A 218 -16.36 -16.04 -3.03
CA GLY A 218 -16.01 -16.02 -4.45
C GLY A 218 -16.79 -14.98 -5.28
N LYS A 219 -17.47 -14.03 -4.65
CA LYS A 219 -18.26 -12.97 -5.30
C LYS A 219 -17.44 -11.69 -5.49
N TYR A 220 -16.46 -11.76 -6.38
CA TYR A 220 -15.65 -10.63 -6.81
C TYR A 220 -15.26 -10.82 -8.27
N LEU A 221 -14.89 -9.72 -8.94
CA LEU A 221 -14.45 -9.73 -10.33
C LEU A 221 -13.16 -10.57 -10.47
N LYS A 222 -13.26 -11.65 -11.25
CA LYS A 222 -12.18 -12.63 -11.46
C LYS A 222 -11.22 -12.16 -12.55
N VAL A 223 -10.27 -11.30 -12.20
CA VAL A 223 -9.20 -10.84 -13.09
C VAL A 223 -7.83 -11.22 -12.55
N PRO A 224 -6.79 -11.40 -13.39
CA PRO A 224 -5.44 -11.63 -12.90
C PRO A 224 -4.98 -10.52 -11.96
N THR A 225 -4.17 -10.86 -10.95
CA THR A 225 -3.71 -9.87 -9.97
C THR A 225 -2.23 -9.98 -9.59
N ILE A 226 -1.62 -8.86 -9.21
CA ILE A 226 -0.46 -8.83 -8.32
C ILE A 226 -0.94 -8.27 -6.98
N ALA A 227 -0.52 -8.85 -5.86
CA ALA A 227 -0.72 -8.25 -4.55
C ALA A 227 0.48 -8.55 -3.66
N GLY A 228 0.96 -7.59 -2.89
CA GLY A 228 2.15 -7.78 -2.07
C GLY A 228 2.28 -6.73 -0.99
N THR A 229 3.36 -6.81 -0.23
CA THR A 229 3.59 -5.97 0.93
C THR A 229 5.06 -5.57 1.03
N CYS A 230 5.34 -4.48 1.72
CA CYS A 230 6.69 -4.22 2.22
C CYS A 230 7.03 -5.20 3.35
N THR A 231 8.31 -5.26 3.76
CA THR A 231 8.71 -6.11 4.89
C THR A 231 8.25 -5.53 6.24
N ASP A 232 8.26 -4.21 6.38
CA ASP A 232 8.11 -3.51 7.67
C ASP A 232 6.86 -2.61 7.68
N GLU A 233 5.72 -3.16 7.27
CA GLU A 233 4.46 -2.44 7.05
C GLU A 233 3.99 -1.59 8.25
N GLY A 234 4.29 -1.99 9.47
CA GLY A 234 3.79 -1.29 10.66
C GLY A 234 4.66 -0.13 11.18
N THR A 235 5.92 0.02 10.74
CA THR A 235 6.90 0.87 11.45
C THR A 235 6.55 2.36 11.43
N LYS A 236 5.85 2.85 10.39
CA LYS A 236 5.35 4.24 10.31
C LYS A 236 3.85 4.38 10.61
N ASN A 237 3.22 3.31 11.09
CA ASN A 237 1.76 3.20 11.24
C ASN A 237 1.30 2.92 12.68
N VAL A 238 2.22 3.03 13.66
CA VAL A 238 1.93 2.87 15.09
C VAL A 238 2.63 3.96 15.91
N PRO A 239 2.16 4.28 17.13
CA PRO A 239 2.81 5.28 17.98
C PRO A 239 4.27 4.91 18.32
N GLN A 240 5.21 5.75 17.90
CA GLN A 240 6.65 5.48 18.05
C GLN A 240 7.12 5.50 19.51
N ASP A 241 6.39 6.18 20.38
CA ASP A 241 6.64 6.28 21.82
C ASP A 241 6.07 5.11 22.65
N THR A 242 5.56 4.05 22.01
CA THR A 242 5.00 2.89 22.70
C THR A 242 6.05 2.18 23.58
N ASP A 243 5.93 2.34 24.90
CA ASP A 243 6.89 1.80 25.88
C ASP A 243 6.30 0.72 26.80
N THR A 244 4.96 0.61 26.91
CA THR A 244 4.30 -0.28 27.87
C THR A 244 3.46 -1.37 27.20
N VAL A 245 3.42 -2.55 27.84
CA VAL A 245 2.61 -3.69 27.38
C VAL A 245 1.13 -3.32 27.31
N GLU A 246 0.64 -2.52 28.26
CA GLU A 246 -0.74 -2.04 28.29
C GLU A 246 -1.06 -1.19 27.06
N ALA A 247 -0.21 -0.21 26.71
CA ALA A 247 -0.40 0.63 25.54
C ALA A 247 -0.38 -0.20 24.24
N ALA A 248 0.57 -1.12 24.12
CA ALA A 248 0.68 -2.00 22.96
C ALA A 248 -0.55 -2.91 22.80
N LEU A 249 -0.97 -3.61 23.86
CA LEU A 249 -2.15 -4.48 23.82
C LEU A 249 -3.44 -3.70 23.60
N LYS A 250 -3.55 -2.48 24.16
CA LYS A 250 -4.68 -1.58 23.86
C LYS A 250 -4.71 -1.27 22.37
N SER A 251 -3.58 -0.87 21.78
CA SER A 251 -3.49 -0.59 20.34
C SER A 251 -3.89 -1.81 19.49
N MET A 252 -3.42 -3.01 19.86
CA MET A 252 -3.80 -4.25 19.17
C MET A 252 -5.30 -4.56 19.29
N ASN A 253 -5.89 -4.38 20.47
CA ASN A 253 -7.32 -4.63 20.66
C ASN A 253 -8.21 -3.60 19.96
N ASP A 254 -7.76 -2.34 19.89
CA ASP A 254 -8.45 -1.28 19.16
C ASP A 254 -8.54 -1.62 17.66
N GLN A 255 -7.54 -2.30 17.08
CA GLN A 255 -7.62 -2.80 15.69
C GLN A 255 -8.77 -3.79 15.47
N ALA A 256 -9.07 -4.61 16.48
CA ALA A 256 -10.17 -5.58 16.46
C ALA A 256 -11.48 -5.00 17.01
N THR A 257 -11.61 -3.68 17.15
CA THR A 257 -12.77 -3.01 17.75
C THR A 257 -13.14 -3.53 19.15
N GLN A 258 -12.11 -3.78 19.96
CA GLN A 258 -12.23 -4.29 21.34
C GLN A 258 -12.87 -5.68 21.46
N SER A 259 -12.83 -6.46 20.38
CA SER A 259 -13.41 -7.80 20.35
C SER A 259 -12.50 -8.88 20.95
N LEU A 260 -11.22 -8.62 21.23
CA LEU A 260 -10.30 -9.65 21.74
C LEU A 260 -10.53 -9.92 23.22
N SER A 261 -10.60 -11.21 23.57
CA SER A 261 -10.64 -11.66 24.96
C SER A 261 -9.29 -11.45 25.68
N ASN A 262 -9.27 -11.49 27.02
CA ASN A 262 -8.03 -11.46 27.78
C ASN A 262 -7.08 -12.62 27.42
N ALA A 263 -7.63 -13.79 27.06
CA ALA A 263 -6.85 -14.92 26.61
C ALA A 263 -6.18 -14.63 25.25
N SER A 264 -6.91 -14.00 24.33
CA SER A 264 -6.38 -13.55 23.03
C SER A 264 -5.29 -12.50 23.18
N LEU A 265 -5.48 -11.53 24.09
CA LEU A 265 -4.45 -10.53 24.40
C LEU A 265 -3.19 -11.18 24.99
N ALA A 266 -3.34 -12.22 25.81
CA ALA A 266 -2.19 -13.00 26.30
C ALA A 266 -1.46 -13.73 25.16
N VAL A 267 -2.18 -14.31 24.20
CA VAL A 267 -1.60 -14.93 22.99
C VAL A 267 -0.84 -13.90 22.15
N LEU A 268 -1.40 -12.71 21.92
CA LEU A 268 -0.72 -11.64 21.19
C LEU A 268 0.52 -11.15 21.91
N LYS A 269 0.45 -10.97 23.24
CA LYS A 269 1.60 -10.62 24.07
C LYS A 269 2.72 -11.64 23.89
N GLU A 270 2.41 -12.92 24.03
CA GLU A 270 3.39 -14.01 23.91
C GLU A 270 3.97 -14.13 22.49
N THR A 271 3.20 -13.78 21.47
CA THR A 271 3.62 -13.90 20.06
C THR A 271 4.48 -12.72 19.60
N TYR A 272 4.09 -11.50 19.98
CA TYR A 272 4.73 -10.28 19.48
C TYR A 272 5.53 -9.52 20.54
N LEU A 273 4.97 -9.33 21.74
CA LEU A 273 5.58 -8.45 22.75
C LEU A 273 6.69 -9.12 23.56
N ASP A 274 6.59 -10.44 23.76
CA ASP A 274 7.60 -11.24 24.45
C ASP A 274 8.73 -11.70 23.51
N THR A 275 8.54 -11.54 22.20
CA THR A 275 9.59 -11.78 21.20
C THR A 275 10.62 -10.63 21.27
N PRO A 276 11.91 -10.93 21.51
CA PRO A 276 12.93 -9.90 21.59
C PRO A 276 13.11 -9.17 20.26
N GLU A 277 13.06 -7.84 20.29
CA GLU A 277 13.34 -6.96 19.15
C GLU A 277 14.36 -5.89 19.56
N PRO A 278 15.12 -5.34 18.60
CA PRO A 278 15.99 -4.20 18.87
C PRO A 278 15.17 -2.98 19.34
N VAL A 279 15.76 -2.18 20.23
CA VAL A 279 15.25 -0.85 20.58
C VAL A 279 15.97 0.17 19.72
N PHE A 280 15.20 1.00 19.01
CA PHE A 280 15.73 1.95 18.04
C PHE A 280 15.81 3.37 18.62
N PRO A 281 16.63 4.26 18.01
CA PRO A 281 16.69 5.66 18.41
C PRO A 281 15.31 6.32 18.43
N ASP A 282 15.06 7.17 19.43
CA ASP A 282 13.83 7.95 19.59
C ASP A 282 12.54 7.10 19.55
N SER A 283 12.61 5.84 19.98
CA SER A 283 11.47 4.91 20.05
C SER A 283 11.26 4.34 21.45
N GLY A 284 10.00 4.03 21.78
CA GLY A 284 9.65 3.26 22.97
C GLY A 284 10.07 1.79 22.82
N LYS A 285 10.31 1.10 23.94
CA LYS A 285 10.89 -0.26 23.96
C LYS A 285 10.02 -1.33 23.30
N LEU A 286 8.73 -1.06 23.10
CA LEU A 286 7.77 -1.98 22.51
C LEU A 286 7.24 -1.50 21.15
N TRP A 287 7.77 -0.39 20.62
CA TRP A 287 7.36 0.15 19.33
C TRP A 287 7.57 -0.86 18.21
N ARG A 288 8.76 -1.48 18.11
CA ARG A 288 9.08 -2.42 17.03
C ARG A 288 8.18 -3.66 17.07
N GLN A 289 7.92 -4.20 18.26
CA GLN A 289 7.02 -5.33 18.45
C GLN A 289 5.59 -4.98 18.03
N LEU A 290 5.10 -3.79 18.42
CA LEU A 290 3.78 -3.31 18.01
C LEU A 290 3.72 -3.09 16.49
N ALA A 291 4.77 -2.55 15.88
CA ALA A 291 4.88 -2.37 14.44
C ALA A 291 4.83 -3.71 13.70
N ASN A 292 5.58 -4.73 14.15
CA ASN A 292 5.54 -6.07 13.56
C ASN A 292 4.12 -6.66 13.61
N ALA A 293 3.44 -6.54 14.76
CA ALA A 293 2.06 -6.96 14.92
C ALA A 293 1.12 -6.21 13.96
N GLN A 294 1.22 -4.88 13.89
CA GLN A 294 0.40 -4.06 12.99
C GLN A 294 0.60 -4.45 11.53
N GLY A 295 1.84 -4.73 11.11
CA GLY A 295 2.13 -5.18 9.75
C GLY A 295 1.43 -6.49 9.39
N ASP A 296 1.41 -7.45 10.31
CA ASP A 296 0.66 -8.70 10.13
C ASP A 296 -0.86 -8.44 10.08
N PHE A 297 -1.39 -7.61 10.99
CA PHE A 297 -2.82 -7.36 11.13
C PHE A 297 -3.41 -6.63 9.93
N ARG A 298 -2.69 -5.64 9.40
CA ARG A 298 -3.20 -4.70 8.41
C ARG A 298 -2.68 -4.94 7.00
N ALA A 299 -1.64 -5.74 6.79
CA ALA A 299 -1.08 -5.94 5.45
C ALA A 299 -0.81 -7.42 5.17
N HIS A 300 0.14 -8.06 5.86
CA HIS A 300 0.63 -9.39 5.47
C HIS A 300 -0.48 -10.45 5.44
N CYS A 301 -1.26 -10.56 6.51
CA CYS A 301 -2.28 -11.60 6.62
C CYS A 301 -3.55 -11.28 5.82
N ILE A 302 -3.86 -10.00 5.62
CA ILE A 302 -4.96 -9.58 4.75
C ILE A 302 -4.64 -9.84 3.28
N THR A 303 -3.42 -9.47 2.83
CA THR A 303 -2.94 -9.76 1.47
C THR A 303 -2.99 -11.26 1.19
N LYS A 304 -2.48 -12.07 2.12
CA LYS A 304 -2.58 -13.53 2.08
C LYS A 304 -4.03 -14.00 1.96
N THR A 305 -4.95 -13.43 2.75
CA THR A 305 -6.37 -13.82 2.75
C THR A 305 -7.02 -13.56 1.39
N PHE A 306 -6.77 -12.40 0.78
CA PHE A 306 -7.26 -12.12 -0.57
C PHE A 306 -6.67 -13.07 -1.61
N GLN A 307 -5.36 -13.32 -1.56
CA GLN A 307 -4.69 -14.18 -2.55
C GLN A 307 -5.03 -15.67 -2.40
N ASP A 308 -5.26 -16.15 -1.18
CA ASP A 308 -5.76 -17.51 -0.96
C ASP A 308 -7.17 -17.67 -1.55
N ALA A 309 -8.05 -16.69 -1.37
CA ALA A 309 -9.37 -16.69 -2.00
C ALA A 309 -9.30 -16.66 -3.54
N MET A 310 -8.38 -15.84 -4.09
CA MET A 310 -8.11 -15.78 -5.53
C MET A 310 -7.59 -17.10 -6.09
N ALA A 311 -6.54 -17.66 -5.49
CA ALA A 311 -5.93 -18.90 -5.92
C ALA A 311 -6.90 -20.09 -5.79
N ARG A 312 -7.66 -20.17 -4.69
CA ARG A 312 -8.73 -21.17 -4.48
C ARG A 312 -9.76 -21.15 -5.62
N ASP A 313 -10.11 -19.95 -6.09
CA ASP A 313 -11.10 -19.77 -7.16
C ASP A 313 -10.50 -19.89 -8.57
N GLY A 314 -9.22 -20.28 -8.69
CA GLY A 314 -8.53 -20.44 -9.98
C GLY A 314 -8.09 -19.12 -10.64
N VAL A 315 -8.12 -18.00 -9.91
CA VAL A 315 -7.62 -16.71 -10.41
C VAL A 315 -6.09 -16.71 -10.34
N LYS A 316 -5.46 -16.33 -11.45
CA LYS A 316 -3.99 -16.18 -11.49
C LYS A 316 -3.57 -14.95 -10.69
N THR A 317 -2.90 -15.19 -9.56
CA THR A 317 -2.39 -14.13 -8.67
C THR A 317 -0.91 -14.31 -8.38
N PHE A 318 -0.18 -13.21 -8.20
CA PHE A 318 1.25 -13.20 -7.93
C PHE A 318 1.53 -12.39 -6.66
N ASN A 319 2.33 -12.94 -5.73
CA ASN A 319 2.70 -12.26 -4.49
C ASN A 319 4.13 -11.71 -4.53
N TYR A 320 4.36 -10.55 -3.91
CA TYR A 320 5.71 -10.05 -3.62
C TYR A 320 5.89 -9.68 -2.15
N ARG A 321 7.15 -9.73 -1.71
CA ARG A 321 7.64 -9.01 -0.53
C ARG A 321 8.68 -7.99 -0.98
N TYR A 322 8.46 -6.73 -0.66
CA TYR A 322 9.38 -5.65 -1.01
C TYR A 322 10.27 -5.34 0.20
N GLY A 323 11.57 -5.65 0.08
CA GLY A 323 12.55 -5.48 1.15
C GLY A 323 13.95 -5.03 0.72
N PRO A 324 14.13 -4.06 -0.20
CA PRO A 324 15.45 -3.45 -0.39
C PRO A 324 15.96 -2.86 0.93
N LEU A 325 17.21 -3.17 1.28
CA LEU A 325 17.84 -2.70 2.52
C LEU A 325 18.40 -1.29 2.32
N ASP A 326 17.98 -0.34 3.16
CA ASP A 326 18.50 1.02 3.19
C ASP A 326 19.16 1.29 4.54
N GLU A 327 20.46 1.57 4.55
CA GLU A 327 21.26 1.68 5.78
C GLU A 327 20.68 2.69 6.78
N GLU A 328 20.17 3.83 6.31
CA GLU A 328 19.57 4.85 7.17
C GLU A 328 18.23 4.37 7.74
N GLN A 329 17.35 3.81 6.90
CA GLN A 329 16.06 3.32 7.38
C GLN A 329 16.20 2.10 8.31
N GLU A 330 17.18 1.23 8.09
CA GLU A 330 17.52 0.12 8.99
C GLU A 330 18.04 0.64 10.34
N ALA A 331 18.92 1.63 10.34
CA ALA A 331 19.45 2.23 11.57
C ALA A 331 18.37 2.93 12.40
N LEU A 332 17.36 3.51 11.74
CA LEU A 332 16.17 4.10 12.37
C LEU A 332 15.10 3.07 12.79
N GLY A 333 15.22 1.81 12.33
CA GLY A 333 14.26 0.75 12.60
C GLY A 333 13.00 0.77 11.75
N PHE A 334 12.93 1.66 10.75
CA PHE A 334 11.82 1.71 9.80
C PHE A 334 11.90 0.60 8.75
N GLY A 335 13.11 0.16 8.39
CA GLY A 335 13.34 -0.86 7.38
C GLY A 335 12.67 -0.53 6.04
N ALA A 336 12.13 -1.55 5.37
CA ALA A 336 11.28 -1.38 4.20
C ALA A 336 9.83 -1.10 4.63
N TYR A 337 9.58 0.16 5.03
CA TYR A 337 8.30 0.63 5.57
C TYR A 337 7.18 0.65 4.51
N HIS A 338 5.93 0.73 4.98
CA HIS A 338 4.70 0.80 4.16
C HIS A 338 4.81 1.72 2.93
N THR A 339 4.48 1.20 1.75
CA THR A 339 4.47 1.88 0.44
C THR A 339 5.84 2.39 -0.06
N VAL A 340 6.95 1.99 0.56
CA VAL A 340 8.28 2.43 0.11
C VAL A 340 8.61 1.96 -1.32
N GLU A 341 7.93 0.92 -1.81
CA GLU A 341 8.04 0.40 -3.18
C GLU A 341 7.58 1.37 -4.26
N LEU A 342 6.79 2.39 -3.92
CA LEU A 342 6.38 3.42 -4.88
C LEU A 342 7.59 4.13 -5.50
N ASN A 343 8.72 4.21 -4.77
CA ASN A 343 10.00 4.70 -5.29
C ASN A 343 10.64 3.75 -6.32
N GLY A 344 10.35 2.44 -6.21
CA GLY A 344 10.69 1.45 -7.22
C GLY A 344 9.74 1.47 -8.42
N VAL A 345 8.44 1.70 -8.21
CA VAL A 345 7.42 1.71 -9.26
C VAL A 345 7.50 2.97 -10.12
N PHE A 346 7.44 4.15 -9.52
CA PHE A 346 7.46 5.42 -10.27
C PHE A 346 8.89 5.91 -10.54
N GLY A 347 9.86 5.43 -9.77
CA GLY A 347 11.22 5.96 -9.72
C GLY A 347 11.33 7.06 -8.65
N PRO A 348 12.48 7.17 -7.96
CA PRO A 348 12.64 8.05 -6.79
C PRO A 348 12.50 9.54 -7.13
N ASN A 349 12.76 9.96 -8.38
CA ASN A 349 12.61 11.35 -8.79
C ASN A 349 11.17 11.75 -9.13
N ASN A 350 10.25 10.78 -9.13
CA ASN A 350 8.89 10.93 -9.61
C ASN A 350 7.83 10.79 -8.51
N THR A 351 8.25 10.43 -7.30
CA THR A 351 7.41 10.38 -6.10
C THR A 351 7.52 11.69 -5.31
N ASP A 352 6.61 11.88 -4.34
CA ASP A 352 6.71 12.96 -3.37
C ASP A 352 7.54 12.53 -2.14
N GLY A 353 8.03 13.54 -1.40
CA GLY A 353 8.79 13.33 -0.17
C GLY A 353 10.30 13.24 -0.39
N ALA A 354 10.97 12.58 0.54
CA ALA A 354 12.40 12.28 0.48
C ALA A 354 12.58 10.77 0.33
N PRO A 355 12.67 10.24 -0.91
CA PRO A 355 12.99 8.83 -1.13
C PRO A 355 14.26 8.44 -0.37
N PRO A 356 14.36 7.19 0.12
CA PRO A 356 15.60 6.71 0.72
C PRO A 356 16.79 6.87 -0.23
N ALA A 357 17.91 7.40 0.26
CA ALA A 357 19.06 7.75 -0.57
C ALA A 357 19.67 6.54 -1.31
N SER A 358 19.45 5.32 -0.80
CA SER A 358 19.84 4.08 -1.48
C SER A 358 19.24 3.94 -2.88
N TYR A 359 18.06 4.49 -3.17
CA TYR A 359 17.45 4.45 -4.51
C TYR A 359 18.25 5.21 -5.59
N SER A 360 19.18 6.08 -5.18
CA SER A 360 20.13 6.75 -6.07
C SER A 360 21.53 6.11 -6.04
N THR A 361 21.73 5.09 -5.20
CA THR A 361 23.02 4.44 -4.98
C THR A 361 22.86 2.91 -4.93
N THR A 362 22.86 2.29 -3.75
CA THR A 362 22.91 0.85 -3.56
C THR A 362 21.66 0.11 -4.04
N ASN A 363 20.48 0.71 -3.96
CA ASN A 363 19.20 0.15 -4.41
C ASN A 363 18.74 0.69 -5.77
N ALA A 364 19.54 1.51 -6.46
CA ALA A 364 19.18 2.06 -7.77
C ALA A 364 18.76 0.98 -8.81
N PRO A 365 19.39 -0.20 -8.88
CA PRO A 365 18.96 -1.24 -9.81
C PRO A 365 17.63 -1.91 -9.48
N THR A 366 17.07 -1.74 -8.27
CA THR A 366 15.74 -2.28 -7.93
C THR A 366 14.62 -1.57 -8.68
N VAL A 367 14.83 -0.30 -9.08
CA VAL A 367 13.85 0.53 -9.79
C VAL A 367 13.47 -0.07 -11.15
N PRO A 368 14.40 -0.25 -12.11
CA PRO A 368 14.04 -0.82 -13.42
C PRO A 368 13.50 -2.26 -13.31
N LEU A 369 13.91 -3.03 -12.30
CA LEU A 369 13.35 -4.37 -12.04
C LEU A 369 11.88 -4.31 -11.64
N THR A 370 11.54 -3.42 -10.71
CA THR A 370 10.16 -3.20 -10.25
C THR A 370 9.31 -2.69 -11.42
N GLN A 371 9.77 -1.64 -12.11
CA GLN A 371 9.07 -1.09 -13.28
C GLN A 371 8.82 -2.13 -14.37
N ALA A 372 9.77 -3.03 -14.61
CA ALA A 372 9.67 -4.06 -15.64
C ALA A 372 8.53 -5.04 -15.35
N TYR A 373 8.37 -5.50 -14.10
CA TYR A 373 7.27 -6.40 -13.74
C TYR A 373 5.91 -5.71 -13.79
N TRP A 374 5.81 -4.48 -13.27
CA TRP A 374 4.56 -3.72 -13.30
C TRP A 374 4.13 -3.45 -14.74
N ALA A 375 5.04 -2.97 -15.59
CA ALA A 375 4.74 -2.74 -17.00
C ALA A 375 4.40 -4.03 -17.76
N SER A 376 5.10 -5.13 -17.48
CA SER A 376 4.81 -6.44 -18.08
C SER A 376 3.40 -6.90 -17.73
N PHE A 377 3.01 -6.77 -16.46
CA PHE A 377 1.67 -7.12 -15.99
C PHE A 377 0.60 -6.20 -16.58
N VAL A 378 0.80 -4.88 -16.60
CA VAL A 378 -0.15 -3.93 -17.24
C VAL A 378 -0.35 -4.27 -18.72
N ARG A 379 0.71 -4.69 -19.42
CA ARG A 379 0.64 -5.05 -20.84
C ARG A 379 -0.07 -6.36 -21.11
N THR A 380 0.17 -7.37 -20.26
CA THR A 380 -0.09 -8.78 -20.62
C THR A 380 -0.90 -9.55 -19.58
N LEU A 381 -1.23 -8.93 -18.45
CA LEU A 381 -1.86 -9.55 -17.29
C LEU A 381 -1.00 -10.67 -16.66
N ASP A 382 0.30 -10.66 -16.94
CA ASP A 382 1.31 -11.58 -16.44
C ASP A 382 2.65 -10.85 -16.26
N PRO A 383 3.30 -10.91 -15.09
CA PRO A 383 4.52 -10.15 -14.84
C PRO A 383 5.72 -10.66 -15.66
N ASN A 384 5.68 -11.88 -16.20
CA ASN A 384 6.81 -12.51 -16.89
C ASN A 384 6.76 -12.37 -18.42
N THR A 385 5.60 -12.12 -19.00
CA THR A 385 5.36 -12.35 -20.43
C THR A 385 6.03 -11.32 -21.33
N ALA A 386 5.99 -10.02 -20.98
CA ALA A 386 6.54 -8.98 -21.84
C ALA A 386 8.08 -8.91 -21.83
N LYS A 387 8.73 -9.49 -20.81
CA LYS A 387 10.20 -9.50 -20.62
C LYS A 387 10.86 -8.14 -20.92
N ILE A 388 10.36 -7.10 -20.24
CA ILE A 388 10.76 -5.70 -20.47
C ILE A 388 12.28 -5.51 -20.33
N GLN A 389 12.94 -6.30 -19.48
CA GLN A 389 14.39 -6.34 -19.36
C GLN A 389 14.92 -7.78 -19.39
N ALA A 390 16.21 -7.93 -19.69
CA ALA A 390 16.86 -9.23 -19.83
C ALA A 390 16.89 -10.05 -18.52
N SER A 391 17.05 -9.37 -17.37
CA SER A 391 17.15 -10.00 -16.06
C SER A 391 15.85 -9.85 -15.26
N MET A 392 14.81 -10.56 -15.70
CA MET A 392 13.56 -10.74 -14.94
C MET A 392 13.49 -12.21 -14.50
N PRO A 393 13.87 -12.53 -13.26
CA PRO A 393 13.64 -13.84 -12.68
C PRO A 393 12.19 -14.29 -12.86
N GLN A 394 11.96 -15.60 -12.98
CA GLN A 394 10.60 -16.12 -13.09
C GLN A 394 9.85 -15.80 -11.80
N TRP A 395 8.75 -15.07 -11.93
CA TRP A 395 7.81 -14.83 -10.85
C TRP A 395 6.70 -15.87 -10.93
N GLU A 396 6.75 -16.84 -10.03
CA GLU A 396 5.74 -17.90 -9.95
C GLU A 396 4.43 -17.38 -9.35
N ALA A 397 3.31 -17.94 -9.80
CA ALA A 397 2.00 -17.59 -9.27
C ALA A 397 1.85 -18.08 -7.83
N TRP A 398 1.13 -17.32 -7.02
CA TRP A 398 0.72 -17.71 -5.69
C TRP A 398 -0.24 -18.91 -5.76
N THR A 399 -0.03 -19.87 -4.86
CA THR A 399 -0.92 -21.01 -4.64
C THR A 399 -1.20 -21.15 -3.14
N VAL A 400 -2.35 -21.73 -2.79
CA VAL A 400 -2.76 -21.91 -1.40
C VAL A 400 -1.76 -22.78 -0.63
N GLU A 401 -1.23 -23.82 -1.27
CA GLU A 401 -0.23 -24.72 -0.67
C GLU A 401 1.16 -24.09 -0.67
N GLY A 402 1.61 -23.57 -1.83
CA GLY A 402 3.00 -23.18 -2.04
C GLY A 402 3.37 -21.81 -1.47
N LYS A 403 2.42 -20.87 -1.44
CA LYS A 403 2.58 -19.51 -0.88
C LYS A 403 3.88 -18.83 -1.28
N GLN A 404 4.27 -19.03 -2.54
CA GLN A 404 5.50 -18.50 -3.11
C GLN A 404 5.31 -17.03 -3.48
N ARG A 405 6.35 -16.23 -3.21
CA ARG A 405 6.37 -14.81 -3.51
C ARG A 405 7.73 -14.38 -4.03
N LEU A 406 7.74 -13.32 -4.83
CA LEU A 406 8.97 -12.70 -5.28
C LEU A 406 9.48 -11.72 -4.21
N LEU A 407 10.67 -11.98 -3.70
CA LEU A 407 11.39 -11.06 -2.83
C LEU A 407 12.17 -10.05 -3.67
N PHE A 408 11.84 -8.77 -3.53
CA PHE A 408 12.65 -7.65 -4.03
C PHE A 408 13.66 -7.26 -2.95
N GLN A 409 14.89 -7.77 -3.06
CA GLN A 409 15.97 -7.46 -2.14
C GLN A 409 17.33 -7.64 -2.84
N ASN A 410 18.35 -6.90 -2.38
CA ASN A 410 19.70 -6.96 -2.93
C ASN A 410 19.75 -6.74 -4.46
N ASN A 411 18.87 -5.87 -4.99
CA ASN A 411 18.74 -5.58 -6.42
C ASN A 411 18.35 -6.78 -7.30
N THR A 412 17.76 -7.81 -6.71
CA THR A 412 17.33 -9.02 -7.42
C THR A 412 15.90 -9.38 -7.05
N GLY A 413 15.26 -10.15 -7.92
CA GLY A 413 14.01 -10.86 -7.62
C GLY A 413 14.34 -12.31 -7.30
N THR A 414 14.07 -12.77 -6.09
CA THR A 414 14.26 -14.18 -5.72
C THR A 414 12.94 -14.76 -5.23
N MET A 415 12.56 -15.94 -5.73
CA MET A 415 11.38 -16.63 -5.21
C MET A 415 11.67 -17.13 -3.78
N GLU A 416 10.75 -16.87 -2.87
CA GLU A 416 10.75 -17.41 -1.51
C GLU A 416 9.35 -17.91 -1.14
N GLY A 417 9.28 -18.89 -0.24
CA GLY A 417 8.03 -19.22 0.44
C GLY A 417 7.75 -18.24 1.57
N MET A 418 6.48 -17.91 1.80
CA MET A 418 6.08 -17.25 3.05
C MET A 418 6.55 -18.10 4.25
N PRO A 419 7.34 -17.56 5.19
CA PRO A 419 7.87 -18.33 6.31
C PRO A 419 6.78 -19.03 7.12
N ALA A 420 7.05 -20.24 7.61
CA ALA A 420 6.07 -21.00 8.41
C ALA A 420 5.57 -20.22 9.63
N THR A 421 6.46 -19.49 10.31
CA THR A 421 6.11 -18.60 11.42
C THR A 421 5.12 -17.50 11.02
N GLN A 422 5.29 -16.89 9.84
CA GLN A 422 4.36 -15.89 9.34
C GLN A 422 3.02 -16.53 8.95
N GLN A 423 3.03 -17.75 8.40
CA GLN A 423 1.80 -18.49 8.12
C GLN A 423 1.03 -18.83 9.40
N ASP A 424 1.73 -19.27 10.45
CA ASP A 424 1.16 -19.58 11.77
C ASP A 424 0.59 -18.33 12.44
N ASN A 425 1.29 -17.19 12.36
CA ASN A 425 0.77 -15.90 12.82
C ASN A 425 -0.54 -15.55 12.09
N CYS A 426 -0.57 -15.66 10.76
CA CYS A 426 -1.79 -15.36 10.01
C CYS A 426 -2.93 -16.33 10.31
N ALA A 427 -2.64 -17.60 10.58
CA ALA A 427 -3.65 -18.56 11.01
C ALA A 427 -4.19 -18.24 12.42
N MET A 428 -3.31 -17.86 13.36
CA MET A 428 -3.69 -17.39 14.68
C MET A 428 -4.57 -16.13 14.61
N LEU A 429 -4.27 -15.21 13.70
CA LEU A 429 -4.99 -13.94 13.53
C LEU A 429 -6.28 -14.05 12.73
N ALA A 430 -6.51 -15.14 12.00
CA ALA A 430 -7.67 -15.31 11.14
C ALA A 430 -9.03 -15.00 11.83
N PRO A 431 -9.28 -15.36 13.10
CA PRO A 431 -10.52 -14.99 13.80
C PRO A 431 -10.67 -13.49 14.09
N MET A 432 -9.56 -12.74 14.19
CA MET A 432 -9.55 -11.30 14.45
C MET A 432 -9.78 -10.48 13.17
N ILE A 433 -9.27 -10.93 12.02
CA ILE A 433 -9.26 -10.16 10.77
C ILE A 433 -10.66 -9.61 10.37
N PRO A 434 -11.77 -10.37 10.46
CA PRO A 434 -13.10 -9.83 10.14
C PRO A 434 -13.50 -8.62 11.01
N PHE A 435 -13.05 -8.56 12.26
CA PHE A 435 -13.35 -7.46 13.18
C PHE A 435 -12.54 -6.19 12.90
N ILE A 436 -11.57 -6.26 12.00
CA ILE A 436 -10.88 -5.08 11.46
C ILE A 436 -11.77 -4.37 10.42
N GLU A 437 -12.48 -5.16 9.60
CA GLU A 437 -13.38 -4.66 8.56
C GLU A 437 -14.75 -4.27 9.13
N THR A 438 -15.34 -5.09 10.01
CA THR A 438 -16.67 -4.81 10.58
C THR A 438 -16.59 -4.52 12.07
N PRO A 439 -17.03 -3.34 12.54
CA PRO A 439 -17.03 -3.05 13.96
C PRO A 439 -17.90 -4.01 14.77
N ALA A 440 -17.34 -4.49 15.89
CA ALA A 440 -18.04 -5.34 16.83
C ALA A 440 -19.27 -4.64 17.43
N SER A 441 -20.37 -5.37 17.54
CA SER A 441 -21.46 -4.99 18.45
C SER A 441 -21.03 -5.13 19.91
N ASP A 442 -21.76 -4.50 20.84
CA ASP A 442 -21.49 -4.64 22.27
C ASP A 442 -21.48 -6.10 22.75
N ALA A 443 -22.33 -6.95 22.15
CA ALA A 443 -22.38 -8.38 22.46
C ALA A 443 -21.14 -9.17 21.98
N GLN A 444 -20.36 -8.60 21.05
CA GLN A 444 -19.15 -9.20 20.49
C GLN A 444 -17.87 -8.65 21.13
N LYS A 445 -17.97 -7.65 22.02
CA LYS A 445 -16.79 -7.15 22.76
C LYS A 445 -16.22 -8.27 23.62
N ALA A 446 -14.90 -8.40 23.60
CA ALA A 446 -14.14 -9.46 24.26
C ALA A 446 -14.55 -10.93 23.92
N SER A 447 -15.21 -11.17 22.77
CA SER A 447 -15.67 -12.51 22.38
C SER A 447 -14.68 -13.31 21.53
N VAL A 448 -13.75 -12.65 20.84
CA VAL A 448 -12.83 -13.29 19.89
C VAL A 448 -11.72 -14.01 20.63
N GLN A 449 -11.60 -15.31 20.36
CA GLN A 449 -10.58 -16.19 20.90
C GLN A 449 -9.52 -16.46 19.84
N LEU A 450 -8.27 -16.14 20.16
CA LEU A 450 -7.10 -16.49 19.38
C LEU A 450 -6.41 -17.68 20.03
N THR A 451 -5.86 -18.55 19.20
CA THR A 451 -5.13 -19.75 19.66
C THR A 451 -3.81 -19.81 18.94
N LYS A 452 -2.73 -20.11 19.67
CA LYS A 452 -1.45 -20.42 19.03
C LYS A 452 -1.60 -21.67 18.16
N VAL A 453 -1.01 -21.62 16.97
CA VAL A 453 -0.85 -22.80 16.12
C VAL A 453 0.32 -23.59 16.69
N SER A 454 0.08 -24.82 17.15
CA SER A 454 1.12 -25.67 17.72
C SER A 454 1.91 -26.38 16.62
N GLY A 455 3.05 -25.79 16.23
CA GLY A 455 4.23 -26.47 15.67
C GLY A 455 4.23 -26.87 14.20
N SER A 456 5.07 -26.19 13.42
CA SER A 456 6.05 -26.86 12.55
C SER A 456 7.44 -26.65 13.14
N VAL A 457 7.89 -27.59 13.98
CA VAL A 457 9.32 -27.76 14.23
C VAL A 457 9.90 -28.29 12.92
N ASP A 458 10.66 -27.47 12.21
CA ASP A 458 11.58 -27.98 11.21
C ASP A 458 12.55 -28.90 11.94
N THR A 459 12.31 -30.21 11.85
CA THR A 459 13.37 -31.17 12.12
C THR A 459 14.37 -30.99 10.99
N GLU A 460 15.40 -30.15 11.22
CA GLU A 460 16.66 -30.27 10.53
C GLU A 460 17.08 -31.74 10.61
N SER A 461 16.98 -32.45 9.49
CA SER A 461 17.53 -33.78 9.35
C SER A 461 19.05 -33.67 9.37
N GLY A 462 19.62 -33.74 10.58
CA GLY A 462 21.04 -34.00 10.80
C GLY A 462 21.46 -35.33 10.15
N PRO A 463 22.73 -35.46 9.75
CA PRO A 463 23.15 -36.48 8.80
C PRO A 463 23.23 -37.85 9.44
N SER A 464 22.57 -38.83 8.81
CA SER A 464 22.78 -40.25 9.07
C SER A 464 24.22 -40.64 8.72
N LYS A 465 24.98 -41.05 9.74
CA LYS A 465 26.25 -41.77 9.57
C LYS A 465 25.98 -43.23 9.27
N GLY A 466 26.63 -43.75 8.23
CA GLY A 466 27.02 -45.17 8.18
C GLY A 466 27.25 -45.73 6.78
N GLY A 467 28.52 -45.89 6.36
CA GLY A 467 28.83 -46.76 5.21
C GLY A 467 30.16 -46.55 4.46
N LYS A 468 31.29 -46.87 5.11
CA LYS A 468 32.58 -47.41 4.59
C LYS A 468 33.06 -47.11 3.13
N GLY A 469 34.31 -46.63 3.03
CA GLY A 469 35.34 -47.29 2.18
C GLY A 469 36.23 -46.42 1.27
N ASN A 470 37.55 -46.47 1.53
CA ASN A 470 38.73 -46.09 0.70
C ASN A 470 38.96 -44.58 0.42
N GLY A 471 40.06 -43.97 0.90
CA GLY A 471 41.46 -44.10 0.44
C GLY A 471 41.70 -43.02 -0.63
N THR A 472 42.54 -41.98 -0.49
CA THR A 472 44.01 -41.97 -0.37
C THR A 472 44.54 -40.54 -0.13
N LYS A 473 45.82 -40.47 0.28
CA LYS A 473 46.65 -39.33 0.70
C LYS A 473 46.99 -38.28 -0.39
N HIS A 474 47.22 -37.03 0.03
CA HIS A 474 48.45 -36.18 -0.16
C HIS A 474 48.17 -34.80 0.49
N GLY A 475 48.93 -34.27 1.48
CA GLY A 475 50.28 -33.68 1.39
C GLY A 475 50.20 -32.26 0.79
N GLY A 476 50.66 -31.13 1.35
CA GLY A 476 51.44 -30.73 2.52
C GLY A 476 51.96 -29.28 2.28
N GLY A 477 52.33 -28.55 3.33
CA GLY A 477 53.13 -27.29 3.31
C GLY A 477 52.31 -25.99 3.35
N LYS A 478 52.31 -25.14 4.40
CA LYS A 478 53.33 -24.35 5.15
C LYS A 478 53.95 -23.15 4.41
N GLY A 479 53.95 -22.00 5.10
CA GLY A 479 54.72 -20.77 4.85
C GLY A 479 53.87 -19.53 5.15
N GLU A 480 53.75 -19.00 6.38
CA GLU A 480 54.69 -18.19 7.21
C GLU A 480 55.18 -16.85 6.63
N GLY A 481 55.06 -15.80 7.47
CA GLY A 481 55.79 -14.51 7.41
C GLY A 481 54.97 -13.32 6.89
N GLY A 482 54.89 -12.15 7.51
CA GLY A 482 55.57 -11.60 8.69
C GLY A 482 55.21 -10.11 8.89
N LYS A 483 55.17 -9.74 10.17
CA LYS A 483 55.09 -8.43 10.87
C LYS A 483 55.47 -7.12 10.16
N GLY A 484 54.82 -6.05 10.66
CA GLY A 484 55.35 -4.68 10.85
C GLY A 484 54.38 -3.60 10.35
N GLY A 485 53.98 -2.54 11.04
CA GLY A 485 54.46 -1.92 12.28
C GLY A 485 54.38 -0.38 12.16
N ARG A 486 53.27 0.22 12.62
CA ARG A 486 53.15 1.47 13.42
C ARG A 486 53.79 2.80 12.91
N LYS A 487 52.95 3.85 12.77
CA LYS A 487 52.95 5.17 13.50
C LYS A 487 52.67 6.41 12.63
N GLY A 488 51.89 7.34 13.22
CA GLY A 488 52.08 8.80 13.15
C GLY A 488 50.99 9.57 12.38
N ASN A 489 49.96 10.12 13.03
CA ASN A 489 49.82 11.43 13.70
C ASN A 489 49.31 12.58 12.81
N GLY A 490 48.06 12.98 13.06
CA GLY A 490 47.51 14.34 13.26
C GLY A 490 47.79 15.48 12.26
N THR A 491 46.75 16.23 11.86
CA THR A 491 46.36 17.53 12.49
C THR A 491 45.25 18.25 11.70
N ASN A 492 44.58 19.15 12.44
CA ASN A 492 43.39 19.98 12.17
C ASN A 492 43.41 20.95 10.97
N SER A 493 42.20 21.51 10.75
CA SER A 493 41.86 22.87 10.27
C SER A 493 41.39 22.96 8.81
N SER A 494 40.44 23.79 8.38
CA SER A 494 39.43 24.69 8.97
C SER A 494 38.63 25.24 7.76
N ALA A 495 37.35 25.55 7.94
CA ALA A 495 36.52 26.26 6.95
C ALA A 495 37.07 27.66 6.61
N PRO A 496 36.59 28.29 5.52
CA PRO A 496 35.85 29.53 5.76
C PRO A 496 34.63 29.80 4.84
N ALA A 497 33.78 30.64 5.45
CA ALA A 497 32.59 31.40 5.07
C ALA A 497 32.43 32.00 3.65
N ALA A 498 31.15 32.18 3.29
CA ALA A 498 30.60 33.09 2.26
C ALA A 498 30.73 34.59 2.64
N PRO A 499 30.66 35.56 1.69
CA PRO A 499 29.38 36.28 1.36
C PRO A 499 29.39 36.94 -0.07
N PRO A 500 28.58 37.96 -0.44
CA PRO A 500 27.14 38.27 -0.23
C PRO A 500 26.35 38.51 -1.56
N PHE A 501 25.02 38.70 -1.42
CA PHE A 501 24.03 39.05 -2.46
C PHE A 501 24.22 40.42 -3.13
N SER A 502 23.90 40.54 -4.43
CA SER A 502 23.30 41.74 -5.05
C SER A 502 22.79 41.52 -6.49
N SER A 503 21.62 42.10 -6.76
CA SER A 503 21.05 42.61 -8.02
C SER A 503 20.59 41.64 -9.13
N ALA A 504 19.31 41.83 -9.45
CA ALA A 504 18.60 41.28 -10.59
C ALA A 504 19.24 41.65 -11.94
N THR A 505 19.30 40.68 -12.86
CA THR A 505 19.25 40.95 -14.30
C THR A 505 18.59 39.77 -15.00
N ARG A 506 17.58 40.09 -15.81
CA ARG A 506 16.84 39.20 -16.72
C ARG A 506 17.82 38.61 -17.73
N ILE A 507 17.88 37.29 -17.86
CA ILE A 507 18.54 36.62 -19.00
C ILE A 507 17.56 35.55 -19.52
N ASP A 508 17.06 35.79 -20.72
CA ASP A 508 16.32 34.81 -21.52
C ASP A 508 17.22 33.61 -21.83
N TYR A 509 16.76 32.41 -21.48
CA TYR A 509 17.28 31.17 -22.06
C TYR A 509 16.19 30.52 -22.90
N GLY A 510 16.42 30.50 -24.21
CA GLY A 510 15.73 29.60 -25.13
C GLY A 510 16.02 28.16 -24.72
N LEU A 511 14.95 27.38 -24.50
CA LEU A 511 14.99 25.96 -24.22
C LEU A 511 14.36 25.23 -25.41
N SER A 512 15.19 24.55 -26.20
CA SER A 512 14.76 23.46 -27.06
C SER A 512 14.80 22.15 -26.26
N GLU A 513 13.67 21.42 -26.32
CA GLU A 513 13.56 19.95 -26.21
C GLU A 513 14.02 19.27 -24.91
N VAL A 514 13.05 19.03 -24.00
CA VAL A 514 12.47 17.70 -23.70
C VAL A 514 11.06 17.95 -23.14
N LEU A 515 10.02 17.88 -23.97
CA LEU A 515 8.62 17.91 -23.51
C LEU A 515 8.10 16.48 -23.37
N SER A 516 8.03 15.98 -22.15
CA SER A 516 7.02 14.98 -21.77
C SER A 516 5.70 15.73 -21.59
N ALA A 517 4.68 15.38 -22.37
CA ALA A 517 3.37 16.03 -22.30
C ALA A 517 2.56 15.42 -21.14
N MET A 518 2.41 16.15 -20.04
CA MET A 518 1.40 15.87 -19.01
C MET A 518 0.11 16.58 -19.40
N ILE A 519 -1.00 15.85 -19.49
CA ILE A 519 -2.32 16.43 -19.73
C ILE A 519 -3.15 16.24 -18.46
N VAL A 520 -3.65 17.34 -17.92
CA VAL A 520 -4.58 17.38 -16.77
C VAL A 520 -5.98 17.65 -17.31
N VAL A 521 -6.94 16.79 -16.99
CA VAL A 521 -8.34 16.95 -17.40
C VAL A 521 -9.25 16.96 -16.17
N CYS A 522 -10.13 17.97 -16.09
CA CYS A 522 -11.20 18.02 -15.10
C CYS A 522 -12.35 17.09 -15.51
N ILE A 523 -12.74 16.16 -14.65
CA ILE A 523 -13.96 15.36 -14.82
C ILE A 523 -15.09 16.12 -14.12
N GLY A 524 -15.71 17.05 -14.84
CA GLY A 524 -16.80 17.87 -14.30
C GLY A 524 -17.94 17.05 -13.69
N GLN A 525 -18.50 17.55 -12.59
CA GLN A 525 -19.68 17.06 -11.88
C GLN A 525 -20.87 16.85 -12.82
N PHE A 526 -21.31 15.60 -12.97
CA PHE A 526 -22.69 15.28 -13.33
C PHE A 526 -23.16 14.13 -12.44
N LEU A 527 -23.73 14.48 -11.29
CA LEU A 527 -24.83 13.82 -10.59
C LEU A 527 -25.09 14.63 -9.31
N LEU A 528 -25.77 15.77 -9.49
CA LEU A 528 -26.59 16.39 -8.45
C LEU A 528 -28.04 16.08 -8.84
N VAL A 529 -28.58 14.99 -8.29
CA VAL A 529 -29.95 14.91 -7.74
C VAL A 529 -29.87 14.00 -6.53
#